data_AF-A0A946YQJ2-F1
#
_entry.id   AF-A0A946YQJ2-F1
#
_cell.length_a   1.000
_cell.length_b   1.000
_cell.length_c   1.000
_cell.angle_alpha   90.00
_cell.angle_beta   90.00
_cell.angle_gamma   90.00
#
_symmetry.space_group_name_H-M   'P 1'
#
loop_
_entity.id
_entity.type
_entity.pdbx_description
1 polymer ?
#
loop_
_entity_poly.entity_id
_entity_poly.type
_entity_poly.pdbx_seq_one_letter_code
_entity_poly.pdbx_strand_id
1 'polypeptide(L)'
;LSIVATTVIAVYAGARQVSAKAVLWKIVSFPPFISMLFALCIPSTQALGIFLPLVNALAATILPLAMLMIGLQLQLKIDPAHRAPMLVVTVGQLILWPVVVALLGAVLAVRDEVVQPSVMQAAMPPMVTPAILLIAAGLAPRFVASTLGVATLLSCITIPLWARWLLGA
;
A
#
# COMPACT_ATOMS: atom_id res chain seq x y z
N LEU A 1 5.52 0.23 6.56
CA LEU A 1 6.08 0.74 5.29
C LEU A 1 5.61 2.15 4.93
N SER A 2 4.30 2.38 4.82
CA SER A 2 3.74 3.69 4.44
C SER A 2 4.16 4.86 5.32
N ILE A 3 4.37 4.64 6.62
CA ILE A 3 4.81 5.72 7.53
C ILE A 3 6.19 6.23 7.11
N VAL A 4 7.16 5.35 6.81
CA VAL A 4 8.53 5.74 6.45
C VAL A 4 8.56 6.48 5.11
N ALA A 5 7.85 5.99 4.08
CA ALA A 5 7.77 6.69 2.79
C ALA A 5 7.11 8.07 2.92
N THR A 6 6.04 8.17 3.73
CA THR A 6 5.36 9.44 3.98
C THR A 6 6.23 10.40 4.78
N THR A 7 6.99 9.90 5.77
CA THR A 7 7.93 10.70 6.56
C THR A 7 9.09 11.19 5.70
N VAL A 8 9.68 10.33 4.85
CA VAL A 8 10.77 10.74 3.95
C VAL A 8 10.29 11.81 2.97
N ILE A 9 9.10 11.65 2.38
CA ILE A 9 8.53 12.65 1.48
C ILE A 9 8.15 13.94 2.22
N ALA A 10 7.60 13.85 3.45
CA ALA A 10 7.27 15.02 4.26
C ALA A 10 8.51 15.81 4.72
N VAL A 11 9.60 15.11 5.04
CA VAL A 11 10.90 15.71 5.39
C VAL A 11 11.55 16.36 4.16
N TYR A 12 11.53 15.69 3.01
CA TYR A 12 12.06 16.26 1.75
C TYR A 12 11.24 17.45 1.24
N ALA A 13 9.95 17.48 1.52
CA ALA A 13 9.05 18.53 1.06
C ALA A 13 8.81 19.64 2.12
N GLY A 14 9.58 19.66 3.21
CA GLY A 14 9.59 20.75 4.19
C GLY A 14 8.32 20.90 5.03
N ALA A 15 7.53 19.83 5.19
CA ALA A 15 6.21 19.91 5.80
C ALA A 15 6.26 20.07 7.34
N ARG A 16 5.52 21.08 7.82
CA ARG A 16 5.30 21.50 9.20
C ARG A 16 4.66 20.41 10.08
N GLN A 17 5.01 20.39 11.37
CA GLN A 17 4.62 19.43 12.42
C GLN A 17 3.22 18.81 12.25
N VAL A 18 3.17 17.51 11.97
CA VAL A 18 1.92 16.74 11.88
C VAL A 18 1.35 16.58 13.29
N SER A 19 0.18 17.16 13.56
CA SER A 19 -0.50 17.04 14.86
C SER A 19 -1.05 15.63 15.06
N ALA A 20 -0.58 14.94 16.11
CA ALA A 20 -1.01 13.58 16.46
C ALA A 20 -2.55 13.47 16.64
N LYS A 21 -3.18 14.53 17.16
CA LYS A 21 -4.65 14.59 17.33
C LYS A 21 -5.40 14.55 16.01
N ALA A 22 -4.88 15.22 14.98
CA ALA A 22 -5.49 15.24 13.65
C ALA A 22 -5.39 13.89 12.94
N VAL A 23 -4.27 13.17 13.15
CA VAL A 23 -4.09 11.81 12.62
C VAL A 23 -5.03 10.83 13.31
N LEU A 24 -5.12 10.88 14.65
CA LEU A 24 -6.00 9.98 15.41
C LEU A 24 -7.47 10.16 15.00
N TRP A 25 -7.93 11.41 14.85
CA TRP A 25 -9.30 11.69 14.41
C TRP A 25 -9.58 11.12 13.01
N LYS A 26 -8.63 11.25 12.09
CA LYS A 26 -8.74 10.66 10.74
C LYS A 26 -8.85 9.14 10.77
N ILE A 27 -8.11 8.47 11.65
CA ILE A 27 -8.17 7.00 11.80
C ILE A 27 -9.55 6.58 12.31
N VAL A 28 -10.03 7.21 13.38
CA VAL A 28 -11.32 6.85 14.02
C VAL A 28 -12.52 7.18 13.13
N SER A 29 -12.46 8.26 12.34
CA SER A 29 -13.51 8.59 11.37
C SER A 29 -13.40 7.87 10.03
N PHE A 30 -12.37 7.04 9.81
CA PHE A 30 -12.19 6.36 8.53
C PHE A 30 -13.23 5.24 8.37
N PRO A 31 -14.09 5.26 7.34
CA PRO A 31 -15.18 4.29 7.21
C PRO A 31 -14.74 2.82 7.25
N PRO A 32 -13.62 2.41 6.61
CA PRO A 32 -13.12 1.03 6.72
C PRO A 32 -12.74 0.62 8.14
N PHE A 33 -12.18 1.54 8.94
CA PHE A 33 -11.80 1.24 10.34
C PHE A 33 -13.04 1.02 11.20
N ILE A 34 -14.04 1.88 11.04
CA ILE A 34 -15.35 1.73 11.69
C ILE A 34 -16.01 0.41 11.27
N SER A 35 -16.00 0.09 9.97
CA SER A 35 -16.57 -1.14 9.41
C SER A 35 -15.86 -2.39 9.95
N MET A 36 -14.54 -2.36 10.10
CA MET A 36 -13.75 -3.44 10.71
C MET A 36 -14.16 -3.67 12.16
N LEU A 37 -14.34 -2.60 12.94
CA LEU A 37 -14.75 -2.71 14.34
C LEU A 37 -16.18 -3.29 14.45
N PHE A 38 -17.10 -2.86 13.59
CA PHE A 38 -18.44 -3.45 13.51
C PHE A 38 -18.39 -4.93 13.12
N ALA A 39 -17.61 -5.30 12.11
CA ALA A 39 -17.47 -6.68 11.66
C ALA A 39 -16.92 -7.60 12.76
N LEU A 40 -16.03 -7.09 13.63
CA LEU A 40 -15.49 -7.86 14.76
C LEU A 40 -16.54 -8.11 15.86
N CYS A 41 -17.44 -7.16 16.07
CA CYS A 41 -18.47 -7.21 17.11
C CYS A 41 -19.73 -7.98 16.69
N ILE A 42 -19.95 -8.20 15.38
CA ILE A 42 -21.12 -8.92 14.86
C ILE A 42 -20.86 -10.43 14.91
N PRO A 43 -21.63 -11.21 15.69
CA PRO A 43 -21.51 -12.66 15.68
C PRO A 43 -21.95 -13.21 14.32
N SER A 44 -21.28 -14.27 13.83
CA SER A 44 -21.58 -14.95 12.57
C SER A 44 -22.93 -15.68 12.65
N THR A 45 -24.02 -14.93 12.67
CA THR A 45 -25.38 -15.45 12.71
C THR A 45 -25.92 -15.62 11.29
N GLN A 46 -26.79 -16.61 11.10
CA GLN A 46 -27.47 -16.86 9.82
C GLN A 46 -28.26 -15.64 9.30
N ALA A 47 -28.62 -14.69 10.19
CA ALA A 47 -29.29 -13.44 9.84
C ALA A 47 -28.47 -12.55 8.88
N LEU A 48 -27.13 -12.59 8.94
CA LEU A 48 -26.27 -11.87 8.00
C LEU A 48 -26.20 -12.55 6.62
N GLY A 49 -26.60 -13.83 6.53
CA GLY A 49 -26.51 -14.65 5.32
C GLY A 49 -27.32 -14.10 4.13
N ILE A 50 -28.36 -13.31 4.39
CA ILE A 50 -29.17 -12.66 3.33
C ILE A 50 -28.41 -11.48 2.70
N PHE A 51 -27.62 -10.75 3.49
CA PHE A 51 -26.88 -9.57 3.03
C PHE A 51 -25.46 -9.89 2.54
N LEU A 52 -24.87 -10.99 3.02
CA LEU A 52 -23.53 -11.43 2.63
C LEU A 52 -23.31 -11.53 1.12
N PRO A 53 -24.23 -12.11 0.32
CA PRO A 53 -24.07 -12.21 -1.12
C PRO A 53 -23.98 -10.83 -1.80
N LEU A 54 -24.80 -9.88 -1.35
CA LEU A 54 -24.79 -8.50 -1.86
C LEU A 54 -23.47 -7.79 -1.48
N VAL A 55 -23.05 -7.91 -0.22
CA VAL A 55 -21.77 -7.34 0.26
C VAL A 55 -20.59 -7.95 -0.48
N ASN A 56 -20.59 -9.26 -0.72
CA ASN A 56 -19.55 -9.95 -1.47
C ASN A 56 -19.52 -9.53 -2.94
N ALA A 57 -20.68 -9.36 -3.59
CA ALA A 57 -20.75 -8.86 -4.96
C ALA A 57 -20.16 -7.44 -5.06
N LEU A 58 -20.48 -6.56 -4.11
CA LEU A 58 -19.88 -5.23 -4.05
C LEU A 58 -18.37 -5.32 -3.80
N ALA A 59 -17.92 -6.12 -2.82
CA ALA A 59 -16.50 -6.31 -2.52
C ALA A 59 -15.70 -6.83 -3.74
N ALA A 60 -16.28 -7.74 -4.51
CA ALA A 60 -15.66 -8.27 -5.73
C ALA A 60 -15.46 -7.21 -6.82
N THR A 61 -16.28 -6.15 -6.84
CA THR A 61 -16.14 -5.04 -7.80
C THR A 61 -15.16 -3.96 -7.35
N ILE A 62 -14.88 -3.86 -6.04
CA ILE A 62 -13.92 -2.89 -5.49
C ILE A 62 -12.53 -3.13 -6.06
N LEU A 63 -12.08 -4.38 -6.18
CA LEU A 63 -10.74 -4.69 -6.67
C LEU A 63 -10.54 -4.25 -8.14
N PRO A 64 -11.41 -4.62 -9.10
CA PRO A 64 -11.37 -4.10 -10.47
C PRO A 64 -11.44 -2.57 -10.55
N LEU A 65 -12.36 -1.93 -9.80
CA LEU A 65 -12.50 -0.47 -9.78
C LEU A 65 -11.23 0.21 -9.24
N ALA A 66 -10.65 -0.32 -8.17
CA ALA A 66 -9.41 0.21 -7.60
C ALA A 66 -8.27 0.10 -8.61
N MET A 67 -8.12 -1.05 -9.29
CA MET A 67 -7.10 -1.24 -10.33
C MET A 67 -7.31 -0.26 -11.49
N LEU A 68 -8.55 -0.04 -11.94
CA LEU A 68 -8.88 0.95 -12.98
C LEU A 68 -8.50 2.37 -12.53
N MET A 69 -8.86 2.77 -11.32
CA MET A 69 -8.55 4.10 -10.78
C MET A 69 -7.04 4.33 -10.66
N ILE A 70 -6.27 3.31 -10.28
CA ILE A 70 -4.81 3.39 -10.25
C ILE A 70 -4.26 3.55 -11.67
N GLY A 71 -4.80 2.82 -12.65
CA GLY A 71 -4.46 2.97 -14.07
C GLY A 71 -4.76 4.39 -14.60
N LEU A 72 -5.88 5.00 -14.19
CA LEU A 72 -6.24 6.37 -14.56
C LEU A 72 -5.39 7.43 -13.83
N GLN A 73 -4.91 7.14 -12.62
CA GLN A 73 -4.00 8.02 -11.87
C GLN A 73 -2.56 7.98 -12.39
N LEU A 74 -2.23 7.07 -13.30
CA LEU A 74 -0.90 6.95 -13.89
C LEU A 74 -0.54 8.21 -14.69
N GLN A 75 0.43 8.97 -14.19
CA GLN A 75 1.03 10.09 -14.92
C GLN A 75 2.47 9.76 -15.29
N LEU A 76 2.70 9.43 -16.56
CA LEU A 76 4.02 9.06 -17.11
C LEU A 76 4.96 10.26 -17.36
N LYS A 77 4.51 11.49 -17.09
CA LYS A 77 5.34 12.69 -17.24
C LYS A 77 6.28 12.84 -16.03
N ILE A 78 7.49 12.27 -16.16
CA ILE A 78 8.53 12.35 -15.15
C ILE A 78 9.57 13.40 -15.56
N ASP A 79 9.68 14.44 -14.74
CA ASP A 79 10.73 15.45 -14.86
C ASP A 79 12.10 14.79 -14.58
N PRO A 80 13.11 14.95 -15.47
CA PRO A 80 14.43 14.34 -15.29
C PRO A 80 15.08 14.65 -13.93
N ALA A 81 14.81 15.83 -13.34
CA ALA A 81 15.35 16.21 -12.03
C ALA A 81 14.85 15.31 -10.87
N HIS A 82 13.70 14.66 -11.02
CA HIS A 82 13.07 13.87 -9.96
C HIS A 82 13.22 12.35 -10.14
N ARG A 83 13.95 11.89 -11.18
CA ARG A 83 14.11 10.47 -11.51
C ARG A 83 14.91 9.69 -10.47
N ALA A 84 16.00 10.27 -9.97
CA ALA A 84 16.85 9.63 -8.96
C ALA A 84 16.11 9.36 -7.64
N PRO A 85 15.43 10.33 -7.00
CA PRO A 85 14.69 10.08 -5.77
C PRO A 85 13.49 9.14 -5.99
N MET A 86 12.83 9.18 -7.15
CA MET A 86 11.77 8.24 -7.50
C MET A 86 12.26 6.79 -7.56
N LEU A 87 13.44 6.56 -8.16
CA LEU A 87 14.08 5.25 -8.24
C LEU A 87 14.45 4.72 -6.86
N VAL A 88 15.00 5.55 -5.98
CA VAL A 88 15.36 5.16 -4.61
C VAL A 88 14.13 4.70 -3.82
N VAL A 89 13.02 5.45 -3.91
CA VAL A 89 11.77 5.08 -3.22
C VAL A 89 11.20 3.78 -3.79
N THR A 90 11.16 3.66 -5.12
CA THR A 90 10.57 2.50 -5.80
C THR A 90 11.40 1.23 -5.56
N VAL A 91 12.72 1.28 -5.78
CA VAL A 91 13.63 0.13 -5.56
C VAL A 91 13.73 -0.21 -4.08
N GLY A 92 13.83 0.80 -3.22
CA GLY A 92 13.81 0.61 -1.77
C GLY A 92 12.54 -0.09 -1.31
N GLN A 93 11.38 0.26 -1.86
CA GLN A 93 10.14 -0.40 -1.47
C GLN A 93 9.98 -1.81 -2.03
N LEU A 94 10.26 -2.01 -3.32
CA LEU A 94 9.97 -3.27 -4.00
C LEU A 94 11.06 -4.34 -3.82
N ILE A 95 12.27 -3.97 -3.38
CA ILE A 95 13.38 -4.92 -3.22
C ILE A 95 13.85 -4.97 -1.77
N LEU A 96 14.16 -3.83 -1.15
CA LEU A 96 14.81 -3.82 0.17
C LEU A 96 13.90 -4.44 1.24
N TRP A 97 12.63 -4.06 1.29
CA TRP A 97 11.69 -4.58 2.29
C TRP A 97 11.34 -6.06 2.15
N PRO A 98 11.01 -6.60 0.96
CA PRO A 98 10.80 -8.03 0.84
C PRO A 98 12.04 -8.84 1.21
N VAL A 99 13.25 -8.37 0.87
CA VAL A 99 14.50 -8.99 1.32
C VAL A 99 14.60 -8.99 2.85
N VAL A 100 14.36 -7.85 3.50
CA VAL A 100 14.44 -7.74 4.97
C VAL A 100 13.44 -8.69 5.64
N VAL A 101 12.21 -8.78 5.13
CA VAL A 101 11.18 -9.69 5.67
C VAL A 101 11.56 -11.15 5.45
N ALA A 102 12.09 -11.50 4.28
CA ALA A 102 12.55 -12.86 4.00
C ALA A 102 13.73 -13.26 4.91
N LEU A 103 14.68 -12.35 5.11
CA LEU A 103 15.87 -12.57 5.93
C LEU A 103 15.52 -12.69 7.42
N LEU A 104 14.58 -11.87 7.91
CA LEU A 104 14.03 -12.02 9.26
C LEU A 104 13.27 -13.33 9.43
N GLY A 105 12.47 -13.74 8.43
CA GLY A 105 11.79 -15.03 8.44
C GLY A 105 12.75 -16.21 8.55
N ALA A 106 13.88 -16.14 7.83
CA ALA A 106 14.95 -17.14 7.88
C ALA A 106 15.68 -17.16 9.24
N VAL A 107 16.04 -16.01 9.79
CA VAL A 107 16.74 -15.91 11.09
C VAL A 107 15.86 -16.37 12.25
N LEU A 108 14.55 -16.09 12.18
CA LEU A 108 13.59 -16.44 13.22
C LEU A 108 13.00 -17.85 13.05
N ALA A 109 13.45 -18.62 12.05
CA ALA A 109 12.96 -19.97 11.72
C ALA A 109 11.43 -20.05 11.64
N VAL A 110 10.80 -19.02 11.07
CA VAL A 110 9.34 -18.93 10.95
C VAL A 110 8.87 -19.86 9.84
N ARG A 111 7.73 -20.53 10.05
CA ARG A 111 7.12 -21.45 9.07
C ARG A 111 6.83 -20.73 7.75
N ASP A 112 7.08 -21.41 6.63
CA ASP A 112 6.90 -20.85 5.28
C ASP A 112 5.47 -20.36 5.01
N GLU A 113 4.47 -21.00 5.63
CA GLU A 113 3.04 -20.60 5.58
C GLU A 113 2.80 -19.16 6.05
N VAL A 114 3.69 -18.60 6.87
CA VAL A 114 3.62 -17.22 7.36
C VAL A 114 4.61 -16.32 6.62
N VAL A 115 5.79 -16.84 6.27
CA VAL A 115 6.84 -16.05 5.59
C VAL A 115 6.43 -15.67 4.17
N GLN A 116 5.90 -16.61 3.38
CA GLN A 116 5.52 -16.36 1.99
C GLN A 116 4.48 -15.22 1.83
N PRO A 117 3.33 -15.22 2.52
CA PRO A 117 2.37 -14.12 2.41
C PRO A 117 2.94 -12.81 2.99
N SER A 118 3.81 -12.88 3.99
CA SER A 118 4.45 -11.68 4.57
C SER A 118 5.41 -11.01 3.59
N VAL A 119 6.23 -11.79 2.86
CA VAL A 119 7.13 -11.26 1.83
C VAL A 119 6.33 -10.73 0.64
N MET A 120 5.27 -11.41 0.22
CA MET A 120 4.37 -10.91 -0.82
C MET A 120 3.70 -9.58 -0.42
N GLN A 121 3.26 -9.45 0.84
CA GLN A 121 2.72 -8.19 1.36
C GLN A 121 3.78 -7.07 1.38
N ALA A 122 5.03 -7.40 1.68
CA ALA A 122 6.12 -6.44 1.67
C ALA A 122 6.51 -5.97 0.24
N ALA A 123 6.32 -6.84 -0.76
CA ALA A 123 6.54 -6.53 -2.17
C ALA A 123 5.38 -5.74 -2.84
N MET A 124 4.28 -5.50 -2.11
CA MET A 124 3.15 -4.74 -2.64
C MET A 124 3.55 -3.27 -2.93
N PRO A 125 2.95 -2.66 -3.96
CA PRO A 125 3.21 -1.26 -4.29
C PRO A 125 2.84 -0.33 -3.12
N PRO A 126 3.44 0.88 -3.07
CA PRO A 126 3.16 1.86 -2.02
C PRO A 126 1.65 2.15 -1.91
N MET A 127 1.16 2.28 -0.67
CA MET A 127 -0.25 2.61 -0.43
C MET A 127 -0.62 3.94 -1.11
N VAL A 128 -1.82 3.98 -1.67
CA VAL A 128 -2.38 5.19 -2.32
C VAL A 128 -2.80 6.24 -1.27
N THR A 129 -3.18 5.82 -0.06
CA THR A 129 -3.74 6.72 0.97
C THR A 129 -2.79 7.85 1.41
N PRO A 130 -1.52 7.59 1.76
CA PRO A 130 -0.59 8.66 2.12
C PRO A 130 -0.23 9.55 0.93
N ALA A 131 -0.24 8.99 -0.28
CA ALA A 131 -0.01 9.75 -1.51
C ALA A 131 -1.09 10.81 -1.74
N ILE A 132 -2.37 10.45 -1.55
CA ILE A 132 -3.49 11.39 -1.60
C ILE A 132 -3.32 12.50 -0.56
N LEU A 133 -2.87 12.18 0.66
CA LEU A 133 -2.63 13.17 1.71
C LEU A 133 -1.50 14.15 1.35
N LEU A 134 -0.41 13.66 0.75
CA LEU A 134 0.71 14.49 0.29
C LEU A 134 0.29 15.41 -0.85
N ILE A 135 -0.49 14.90 -1.81
CA ILE A 135 -1.08 15.68 -2.91
C ILE A 135 -2.00 16.77 -2.35
N ALA A 136 -2.87 16.42 -1.40
CA ALA A 136 -3.78 17.36 -0.74
C ALA A 136 -3.06 18.42 0.10
N ALA A 137 -1.87 18.10 0.62
CA ALA A 137 -0.99 19.04 1.30
C ALA A 137 -0.16 19.92 0.35
N GLY A 138 -0.31 19.75 -0.98
CA GLY A 138 0.43 20.51 -2.00
C GLY A 138 1.89 20.08 -2.15
N LEU A 139 2.30 18.96 -1.54
CA LEU A 139 3.68 18.49 -1.53
C LEU A 139 3.96 17.72 -2.83
N ALA A 140 4.57 18.42 -3.79
CA ALA A 140 5.04 17.89 -5.08
C ALA A 140 4.06 16.86 -5.72
N PRO A 141 2.79 17.25 -5.99
CA PRO A 141 1.74 16.31 -6.38
C PRO A 141 2.06 15.51 -7.66
N ARG A 142 2.79 16.12 -8.60
CA ARG A 142 3.28 15.44 -9.81
C ARG A 142 4.31 14.36 -9.49
N PHE A 143 5.22 14.61 -8.56
CA PHE A 143 6.23 13.65 -8.12
C PHE A 143 5.59 12.46 -7.39
N VAL A 144 4.64 12.73 -6.49
CA VAL A 144 3.92 11.70 -5.75
C VAL A 144 3.10 10.80 -6.69
N ALA A 145 2.33 11.40 -7.62
CA ALA A 145 1.51 10.64 -8.57
C ALA A 145 2.36 9.79 -9.55
N SER A 146 3.45 10.37 -10.09
CA SER A 146 4.35 9.64 -10.99
C SER A 146 5.09 8.50 -10.30
N THR A 147 5.58 8.71 -9.06
CA THR A 147 6.20 7.66 -8.25
C THR A 147 5.24 6.51 -7.99
N LEU A 148 3.99 6.81 -7.63
CA LEU A 148 2.97 5.80 -7.36
C LEU A 148 2.66 4.97 -8.61
N GLY A 149 2.51 5.64 -9.75
CA GLY A 149 2.23 5.00 -11.02
C GLY A 149 3.36 4.08 -11.47
N VAL A 150 4.61 4.56 -11.40
CA VAL A 150 5.79 3.76 -11.76
C VAL A 150 5.98 2.57 -10.82
N ALA A 151 5.85 2.78 -9.50
CA ALA A 151 5.95 1.71 -8.52
C ALA A 151 4.87 0.64 -8.71
N THR A 152 3.64 1.06 -9.08
CA THR A 152 2.57 0.13 -9.42
C THR A 152 2.93 -0.70 -10.65
N LEU A 153 3.37 -0.08 -11.74
CA LEU A 153 3.76 -0.79 -12.97
C LEU A 153 4.92 -1.76 -12.72
N LEU A 154 5.94 -1.34 -11.98
CA LEU A 154 7.05 -2.21 -11.59
C LEU A 154 6.58 -3.35 -10.70
N SER A 155 5.61 -3.13 -9.79
CA SER A 155 5.10 -4.20 -8.93
C SER A 155 4.46 -5.35 -9.70
N CYS A 156 3.83 -5.07 -10.85
CA CYS A 156 3.28 -6.11 -11.75
C CYS A 156 4.36 -7.09 -12.23
N ILE A 157 5.61 -6.65 -12.35
CA ILE A 157 6.75 -7.49 -12.75
C ILE A 157 7.45 -8.06 -11.51
N THR A 158 7.59 -7.25 -10.45
CA THR A 158 8.40 -7.62 -9.29
C THR A 158 7.72 -8.66 -8.40
N ILE A 159 6.39 -8.59 -8.24
CA ILE A 159 5.63 -9.59 -7.47
C ILE A 159 5.76 -11.00 -8.05
N PRO A 160 5.54 -11.27 -9.36
CA PRO A 160 5.72 -12.61 -9.90
C PRO A 160 7.17 -13.10 -9.83
N LEU A 161 8.16 -12.21 -9.93
CA LEU A 161 9.57 -12.57 -9.71
C LEU A 161 9.83 -13.03 -8.28
N TRP A 162 9.30 -12.30 -7.29
CA TRP A 162 9.39 -12.70 -5.88
C TRP A 162 8.64 -14.00 -5.60
N ALA A 163 7.44 -14.16 -6.14
CA ALA A 163 6.67 -15.39 -6.01
C ALA A 163 7.44 -16.59 -6.59
N ARG A 164 8.06 -16.42 -7.76
CA ARG A 164 8.89 -17.47 -8.39
C ARG A 164 10.09 -17.85 -7.52
N TRP A 165 10.77 -16.86 -6.95
CA TRP A 165 11.94 -17.08 -6.10
C TRP A 165 11.59 -17.74 -4.76
N LEU A 166 10.46 -17.37 -4.14
CA LEU A 166 9.99 -17.92 -2.87
C LEU A 166 9.32 -19.30 -2.99
N LEU A 167 8.60 -19.55 -4.09
CA LEU A 167 7.88 -20.81 -4.32
C LEU A 167 8.71 -21.87 -5.06
N GLY A 168 9.91 -21.51 -5.56
CA GLY A 168 10.84 -22.47 -6.15
C GLY A 168 10.34 -23.15 -7.43
N ALA A 169 9.52 -22.47 -8.24
CA ALA A 169 8.97 -22.97 -9.50
C ALA A 169 9.57 -22.33 -10.76
#